data_AF-I3WZE2-F1
#
_entry.id   AF-I3WZE2-F1
#
_cell.length_a   1.000
_cell.length_b   1.000
_cell.length_c   1.000
_cell.angle_alpha   90.00
_cell.angle_beta   90.00
_cell.angle_gamma   90.00
#
_symmetry.space_group_name_H-M   'P 1'
#
loop_
_entity.id
_entity.type
_entity.pdbx_description
1 polymer ?
#
loop_
_entity_poly.entity_id
_entity_poly.type
_entity_poly.pdbx_seq_one_letter_code
_entity_poly.pdbx_strand_id
1 'polypeptide(L)'
;MAGDRRHCHPGECTSRRRAAQKGGPEAQALGRSRGGFGTKLHAVVDALGLPIRFAIGPGQQNDMAPACGLVAGLASGQVIADRAYDADSLHDAILDQGGEPVIPPRRHRKHQHGYDRIAYRQRWGIEGFFAKLKQWRRIATRYDKLAATFLGFVKLASIMLWLK
;
A
#
# COMPACT_ATOMS: atom_id res chain seq x y z
N MET A 1 -41.53 29.96 56.58
CA MET A 1 -40.38 29.51 57.40
C MET A 1 -39.42 28.76 56.50
N ALA A 2 -38.15 29.17 56.53
CA ALA A 2 -37.05 28.66 55.72
C ALA A 2 -36.66 27.22 56.09
N GLY A 3 -36.08 26.51 55.14
CA GLY A 3 -35.55 25.15 55.34
C GLY A 3 -34.79 24.65 54.12
N ASP A 4 -33.58 25.19 53.93
CA ASP A 4 -32.57 24.79 52.96
C ASP A 4 -32.17 23.30 53.15
N ARG A 5 -32.24 22.49 52.09
CA ARG A 5 -31.60 21.17 52.00
C ARG A 5 -31.03 20.96 50.60
N ARG A 6 -29.86 21.55 50.37
CA ARG A 6 -29.01 21.25 49.20
C ARG A 6 -28.58 19.79 49.27
N HIS A 7 -29.09 18.97 48.34
CA HIS A 7 -28.49 17.68 48.02
C HIS A 7 -27.41 17.92 46.97
N CYS A 8 -26.15 17.67 47.33
CA CYS A 8 -25.04 17.59 46.39
C CYS A 8 -25.22 16.34 45.51
N HIS A 9 -25.41 16.51 44.20
CA HIS A 9 -25.29 15.43 43.24
C HIS A 9 -23.82 15.27 42.81
N PRO A 10 -23.24 14.06 42.84
CA PRO A 10 -21.88 13.81 42.38
C PRO A 10 -21.82 13.69 40.85
N GLY A 11 -21.02 14.58 40.25
CA GLY A 11 -20.21 14.42 39.04
C GLY A 11 -20.75 13.62 37.85
N GLU A 12 -21.27 14.31 36.83
CA GLU A 12 -21.26 13.78 35.46
C GLU A 12 -19.85 13.92 34.87
N CYS A 13 -19.12 12.82 34.85
CA CYS A 13 -17.91 12.68 34.05
C CYS A 13 -18.33 12.58 32.57
N THR A 14 -18.45 13.72 31.88
CA THR A 14 -18.69 13.76 30.44
C THR A 14 -17.44 13.25 29.72
N SER A 15 -17.26 11.93 29.66
CA SER A 15 -16.31 11.33 28.73
C SER A 15 -16.80 11.64 27.31
N ARG A 16 -16.26 12.70 26.71
CA ARG A 16 -16.35 12.94 25.27
C ARG A 16 -15.64 11.78 24.59
N ARG A 17 -16.34 10.66 24.41
CA ARG A 17 -15.95 9.65 23.43
C ARG A 17 -16.00 10.38 22.09
N ARG A 18 -14.86 10.86 21.60
CA ARG A 18 -14.69 11.14 20.18
C ARG A 18 -15.08 9.82 19.49
N ALA A 19 -16.27 9.77 18.92
CA ALA A 19 -16.61 8.73 17.98
C ALA A 19 -15.61 8.93 16.83
N ALA A 20 -14.53 8.16 16.85
CA ALA A 20 -13.65 8.07 15.69
C ALA A 20 -14.57 7.66 14.55
N GLN A 21 -14.81 8.57 13.60
CA GLN A 21 -15.51 8.23 12.37
C GLN A 21 -14.64 7.18 11.70
N LYS A 22 -14.99 5.91 11.94
CA LYS A 22 -14.43 4.77 11.24
C LYS A 22 -15.01 4.88 9.84
N GLY A 23 -14.38 5.73 9.01
CA GLY A 23 -14.68 5.81 7.58
C GLY A 23 -14.82 4.38 7.06
N GLY A 24 -15.83 4.14 6.22
CA GLY A 24 -16.28 2.81 5.86
C GLY A 24 -15.19 1.89 5.29
N PRO A 25 -15.53 0.64 4.94
CA PRO A 25 -14.56 -0.36 4.48
C PRO A 25 -13.53 0.14 3.46
N GLU A 26 -13.96 0.94 2.48
CA GLU A 26 -13.08 1.53 1.46
C GLU A 26 -12.04 2.49 2.05
N ALA A 27 -12.43 3.35 2.99
CA ALA A 27 -11.51 4.24 3.69
C ALA A 27 -10.49 3.46 4.55
N GLN A 28 -10.78 2.20 4.88
CA GLN A 28 -9.85 1.29 5.55
C GLN A 28 -9.07 0.40 4.58
N ALA A 29 -9.12 0.70 3.28
CA ALA A 29 -8.52 -0.09 2.20
C ALA A 29 -8.99 -1.55 2.22
N LEU A 30 -10.24 -1.79 2.62
CA LEU A 30 -10.86 -3.09 2.64
C LEU A 30 -11.89 -3.19 1.51
N GLY A 31 -11.90 -4.31 0.82
CA GLY A 31 -12.95 -4.57 -0.15
C GLY A 31 -13.00 -6.02 -0.64
N ARG A 32 -14.08 -6.35 -1.35
CA ARG A 32 -14.40 -7.72 -1.79
C ARG A 32 -13.81 -7.99 -3.16
N SER A 33 -12.95 -9.01 -3.23
CA SER A 33 -12.43 -9.59 -4.46
C SER A 33 -13.00 -11.00 -4.67
N ARG A 34 -12.66 -11.67 -5.79
CA ARG A 34 -13.05 -13.07 -6.05
C ARG A 34 -12.52 -14.04 -4.99
N GLY A 35 -11.42 -13.71 -4.32
CA GLY A 35 -10.82 -14.50 -3.24
C GLY A 35 -11.32 -14.12 -1.83
N GLY A 36 -12.35 -13.28 -1.72
CA GLY A 36 -12.87 -12.78 -0.45
C GLY A 36 -12.45 -11.35 -0.12
N PHE A 37 -12.60 -10.98 1.16
CA PHE A 37 -12.39 -9.62 1.63
C PHE A 37 -10.92 -9.36 1.95
N GLY A 38 -10.32 -8.34 1.34
CA GLY A 38 -8.89 -8.10 1.48
C GLY A 38 -8.45 -6.67 1.15
N THR A 39 -7.15 -6.48 1.22
CA THR A 39 -6.43 -5.24 0.92
C THR A 39 -5.33 -5.56 -0.07
N LYS A 40 -5.16 -4.72 -1.09
CA LYS A 40 -3.98 -4.73 -1.95
C LYS A 40 -2.89 -3.87 -1.31
N LEU A 41 -1.70 -4.45 -1.20
CA LEU A 41 -0.49 -3.73 -0.80
C LEU A 41 0.39 -3.56 -2.04
N HIS A 42 0.64 -2.31 -2.40
CA HIS A 42 1.54 -1.92 -3.46
C HIS A 42 2.82 -1.36 -2.83
N ALA A 43 3.97 -1.71 -3.40
CA ALA A 43 5.27 -1.32 -2.88
C ALA A 43 6.23 -0.97 -4.01
N VAL A 44 7.09 0.01 -3.75
CA VAL A 44 8.32 0.25 -4.51
C VAL A 44 9.48 -0.25 -3.66
N VAL A 45 10.40 -0.99 -4.27
CA VAL A 45 11.61 -1.51 -3.64
C VAL A 45 12.82 -1.06 -4.45
N ASP A 46 13.97 -0.96 -3.80
CA ASP A 46 15.25 -0.72 -4.48
C ASP A 46 15.79 -1.98 -5.18
N ALA A 47 16.96 -1.85 -5.81
CA ALA A 47 17.64 -2.95 -6.50
C ALA A 47 18.07 -4.10 -5.57
N LEU A 48 18.16 -3.87 -4.26
CA LEU A 48 18.50 -4.87 -3.24
C LEU A 48 17.24 -5.55 -2.64
N GLY A 49 16.05 -5.12 -3.06
CA GLY A 49 14.78 -5.60 -2.52
C GLY A 49 14.42 -4.98 -1.17
N LEU A 50 14.97 -3.80 -0.85
CA LEU A 50 14.61 -3.02 0.33
C LEU A 50 13.46 -2.05 0.00
N PRO A 51 12.46 -1.93 0.87
CA PRO A 51 11.28 -1.11 0.58
C PRO A 51 11.54 0.40 0.65
N ILE A 52 10.99 1.15 -0.31
CA ILE A 52 11.05 2.61 -0.39
C ILE A 52 9.69 3.25 -0.07
N ARG A 53 8.61 2.80 -0.74
CA ARG A 53 7.29 3.42 -0.65
C ARG A 53 6.18 2.40 -0.67
N PHE A 54 5.07 2.70 0.00
CA PHE A 54 3.89 1.86 0.08
C PHE A 54 2.61 2.61 -0.25
N ALA A 55 1.67 1.91 -0.88
CA ALA A 55 0.27 2.31 -1.00
C ALA A 55 -0.62 1.11 -0.69
N ILE A 56 -1.75 1.35 -0.03
CA ILE A 56 -2.75 0.31 0.24
C ILE A 56 -4.08 0.69 -0.38
N GLY A 57 -4.78 -0.32 -0.87
CA GLY A 57 -6.05 -0.17 -1.57
C GLY A 57 -7.03 -1.29 -1.25
N PRO A 58 -8.35 -1.11 -1.44
CA PRO A 58 -9.30 -2.20 -1.30
C PRO A 58 -9.01 -3.34 -2.30
N GLY A 59 -9.37 -4.57 -1.92
CA GLY A 59 -9.02 -5.80 -2.65
C GLY A 59 -9.40 -5.86 -4.13
N GLN A 60 -10.45 -5.13 -4.54
CA GLN A 60 -10.93 -5.03 -5.91
C GLN A 60 -10.28 -3.90 -6.73
N GLN A 61 -9.48 -3.03 -6.11
CA GLN A 61 -8.85 -1.90 -6.80
C GLN A 61 -7.94 -2.39 -7.93
N ASN A 62 -7.91 -1.68 -9.05
CA ASN A 62 -6.96 -1.95 -10.12
C ASN A 62 -5.53 -1.65 -9.65
N ASP A 63 -4.58 -2.55 -9.93
CA ASP A 63 -3.18 -2.40 -9.53
C ASP A 63 -2.52 -1.16 -10.14
N MET A 64 -3.03 -0.71 -11.30
CA MET A 64 -2.55 0.48 -11.97
C MET A 64 -2.90 1.79 -11.24
N ALA A 65 -3.98 1.80 -10.45
CA ALA A 65 -4.48 3.01 -9.82
C ALA A 65 -3.45 3.74 -8.92
N PRO A 66 -2.67 3.06 -8.05
CA PRO A 66 -1.63 3.71 -7.27
C PRO A 66 -0.28 3.87 -8.00
N ALA A 67 -0.09 3.32 -9.19
CA ALA A 67 1.23 3.11 -9.78
C ALA A 67 1.99 4.42 -10.06
N CYS A 68 1.37 5.39 -10.72
CA CYS A 68 2.01 6.69 -11.01
C CYS A 68 2.38 7.42 -9.72
N GLY A 69 1.49 7.44 -8.72
CA GLY A 69 1.76 8.06 -7.42
C GLY A 69 2.85 7.36 -6.60
N LEU A 70 3.05 6.06 -6.82
CA LEU A 70 4.12 5.30 -6.18
C LEU A 70 5.50 5.64 -6.74
N VAL A 71 5.62 5.80 -8.06
CA VAL A 71 6.90 6.09 -8.72
C VAL A 71 7.25 7.58 -8.70
N ALA A 72 6.25 8.46 -8.61
CA ALA A 72 6.45 9.90 -8.69
C ALA A 72 7.53 10.43 -7.73
N GLY A 73 8.49 11.16 -8.29
CA GLY A 73 9.57 11.82 -7.57
C GLY A 73 10.66 10.87 -7.06
N LEU A 74 10.65 9.59 -7.47
CA LEU A 74 11.74 8.66 -7.19
C LEU A 74 12.76 8.72 -8.34
N ALA A 75 13.95 9.27 -8.06
CA ALA A 75 15.06 9.24 -9.00
C ALA A 75 15.53 7.78 -9.17
N SER A 76 15.34 7.23 -10.37
CA SER A 76 15.73 5.85 -10.68
C SER A 76 16.13 5.73 -12.14
N GLY A 77 17.23 5.02 -12.41
CA GLY A 77 17.68 4.79 -13.79
C GLY A 77 16.78 3.81 -14.56
N GLN A 78 16.21 2.83 -13.86
CA GLN A 78 15.28 1.86 -14.42
C GLN A 78 14.15 1.57 -13.43
N VAL A 79 12.93 1.40 -13.94
CA VAL A 79 11.75 1.02 -13.16
C VAL A 79 11.21 -0.29 -13.70
N ILE A 80 11.33 -1.36 -12.90
CA ILE A 80 10.84 -2.69 -13.24
C ILE A 80 9.44 -2.86 -12.65
N ALA A 81 8.47 -3.26 -13.47
CA ALA A 81 7.13 -3.59 -13.01
C ALA A 81 6.54 -4.79 -13.75
N ASP A 82 5.57 -5.44 -13.12
CA ASP A 82 4.85 -6.54 -13.75
C ASP A 82 4.05 -6.08 -14.97
N ARG A 83 3.77 -7.02 -15.87
CA ARG A 83 2.90 -6.79 -17.04
C ARG A 83 1.55 -6.14 -16.69
N ALA A 84 1.03 -6.36 -15.49
CA ALA A 84 -0.21 -5.71 -15.04
C ALA A 84 -0.09 -4.18 -14.94
N TYR A 85 1.12 -3.63 -14.88
CA TYR A 85 1.42 -2.20 -14.85
C TYR A 85 1.72 -1.60 -16.23
N ASP A 86 1.63 -2.39 -17.31
CA ASP A 86 1.75 -1.90 -18.68
C ASP A 86 0.60 -0.94 -19.01
N ALA A 87 0.90 0.36 -18.96
CA ALA A 87 0.01 1.48 -19.26
C ALA A 87 0.83 2.69 -19.71
N ASP A 88 0.36 3.41 -20.72
CA ASP A 88 1.06 4.56 -21.30
C ASP A 88 1.34 5.63 -20.24
N SER A 89 0.35 5.93 -19.41
CA SER A 89 0.50 6.88 -18.31
C SER A 89 1.60 6.52 -17.30
N LEU A 90 1.94 5.24 -17.15
CA LEU A 90 3.04 4.83 -16.29
C LEU A 90 4.39 4.98 -16.99
N HIS A 91 4.44 4.59 -18.26
CA HIS A 91 5.62 4.78 -19.08
C HIS A 91 6.00 6.26 -19.15
N ASP A 92 5.04 7.12 -19.48
CA ASP A 92 5.23 8.58 -19.54
C ASP A 92 5.71 9.12 -18.20
N ALA A 93 5.06 8.72 -17.09
CA ALA A 93 5.47 9.15 -15.75
C ALA A 93 6.89 8.71 -15.37
N ILE A 94 7.36 7.55 -15.85
CA ILE A 94 8.72 7.05 -15.61
C ILE A 94 9.74 7.80 -16.48
N LEU A 95 9.40 8.05 -17.75
CA LEU A 95 10.25 8.78 -18.70
C LEU A 95 10.41 10.25 -18.31
N ASP A 96 9.32 10.91 -17.89
CA ASP A 96 9.32 12.32 -17.49
C ASP A 96 10.22 12.60 -16.28
N GLN A 97 10.42 11.61 -15.42
CA GLN A 97 11.34 11.68 -14.28
C GLN A 97 12.76 11.17 -14.59
N GLY A 98 13.05 10.86 -15.86
CA GLY A 98 14.37 10.45 -16.35
C GLY A 98 14.73 8.99 -16.13
N GLY A 99 13.74 8.12 -15.85
CA GLY A 99 13.94 6.68 -15.72
C GLY A 99 13.53 5.91 -16.97
N GLU A 100 14.02 4.67 -17.09
CA GLU A 100 13.65 3.76 -18.18
C GLU A 100 12.62 2.71 -17.70
N PRO A 101 11.44 2.60 -18.34
CA PRO A 101 10.43 1.61 -17.96
C PRO A 101 10.77 0.20 -18.49
N VAL A 102 11.05 -0.73 -17.58
CA VAL A 102 11.27 -2.15 -17.89
C VAL A 102 10.01 -2.95 -17.54
N ILE A 103 9.00 -2.83 -18.41
CA ILE A 103 7.67 -3.42 -18.21
C ILE A 103 7.34 -4.31 -19.42
N PRO A 104 7.03 -5.61 -19.25
CA PRO A 104 6.60 -6.44 -20.36
C PRO A 104 5.23 -6.00 -20.90
N PRO A 105 5.03 -5.93 -22.22
CA PRO A 105 3.73 -5.56 -22.78
C PRO A 105 2.64 -6.58 -22.44
N ARG A 106 1.42 -6.09 -22.29
CA ARG A 106 0.19 -6.88 -22.19
C ARG A 106 -0.06 -7.60 -23.51
N ARG A 107 -0.56 -8.84 -23.40
CA ARG A 107 -0.85 -9.71 -24.56
C ARG A 107 -1.78 -9.07 -25.58
N HIS A 108 -2.71 -8.22 -25.14
CA HIS A 108 -3.72 -7.58 -25.99
C HIS A 108 -3.36 -6.14 -26.38
N ARG A 109 -2.14 -5.70 -26.09
CA ARG A 109 -1.67 -4.37 -26.51
C ARG A 109 -1.52 -4.36 -28.04
N LYS A 110 -2.10 -3.36 -28.70
CA LYS A 110 -2.08 -3.21 -30.17
C LYS A 110 -0.66 -3.20 -30.73
N HIS A 111 0.24 -2.52 -30.03
CA HIS A 111 1.65 -2.45 -30.38
C HIS A 111 2.47 -3.13 -29.28
N GLN A 112 3.16 -4.21 -29.64
CA GLN A 112 4.07 -4.92 -28.74
C GLN A 112 5.43 -4.21 -28.78
N HIS A 113 5.78 -3.51 -27.70
CA HIS A 113 7.08 -2.86 -27.57
C HIS A 113 8.14 -3.81 -27.00
N GLY A 114 9.41 -3.48 -27.25
CA GLY A 114 10.54 -4.13 -26.61
C GLY A 114 10.62 -3.79 -25.12
N TYR A 115 11.30 -4.65 -24.37
CA TYR A 115 11.72 -4.39 -22.99
C TYR A 115 12.99 -5.17 -22.69
N ASP A 116 13.82 -4.67 -21.79
CA ASP A 116 15.03 -5.37 -21.38
C ASP A 116 14.69 -6.61 -20.53
N ARG A 117 14.81 -7.79 -21.15
CA ARG A 117 14.55 -9.08 -20.49
C ARG A 117 15.57 -9.43 -19.41
N ILE A 118 16.80 -8.93 -19.51
CA ILE A 118 17.86 -9.18 -18.54
C ILE A 118 17.57 -8.35 -17.29
N ALA A 119 17.31 -7.05 -17.45
CA ALA A 119 16.87 -6.19 -16.35
C ALA A 119 15.59 -6.73 -15.71
N TYR A 120 14.62 -7.19 -16.49
CA TYR A 120 13.36 -7.75 -15.97
C TYR A 120 13.56 -8.96 -15.03
N ARG A 121 14.65 -9.73 -15.16
CA ARG A 121 14.96 -10.83 -14.23
C ARG A 121 15.19 -10.34 -12.80
N GLN A 122 15.58 -9.08 -12.62
CA GLN A 122 15.83 -8.48 -11.31
C GLN A 122 14.53 -8.22 -10.51
N ARG A 123 13.34 -8.43 -11.12
CA ARG A 123 12.04 -8.39 -10.41
C ARG A 123 11.98 -9.32 -9.20
N TRP A 124 12.88 -10.32 -9.13
CA TRP A 124 13.02 -11.21 -7.97
C TRP A 124 13.17 -10.45 -6.64
N GLY A 125 13.75 -9.23 -6.66
CA GLY A 125 13.87 -8.39 -5.46
C GLY A 125 12.50 -7.98 -4.91
N ILE A 126 11.53 -7.70 -5.79
CA ILE A 126 10.13 -7.41 -5.43
C ILE A 126 9.48 -8.67 -4.84
N GLU A 127 9.62 -9.81 -5.51
CA GLU A 127 9.06 -11.09 -5.07
C GLU A 127 9.64 -11.48 -3.69
N GLY A 128 10.95 -11.33 -3.50
CA GLY A 128 11.66 -11.58 -2.25
C GLY A 128 11.21 -10.65 -1.12
N PHE A 129 10.99 -9.37 -1.41
CA PHE A 129 10.42 -8.42 -0.45
C PHE A 129 9.04 -8.87 0.05
N PHE A 130 8.13 -9.21 -0.86
CA PHE A 130 6.79 -9.69 -0.47
C PHE A 130 6.84 -11.04 0.26
N ALA A 131 7.78 -11.93 -0.11
CA ALA A 131 7.99 -13.18 0.61
C ALA A 131 8.42 -12.93 2.07
N LYS A 132 9.39 -12.02 2.30
CA LYS A 132 9.80 -11.60 3.64
C LYS A 132 8.64 -10.96 4.41
N LEU A 133 7.86 -10.08 3.76
CA LEU A 133 6.67 -9.50 4.39
C LEU A 133 5.65 -10.54 4.88
N LYS A 134 5.46 -11.62 4.10
CA LYS A 134 4.49 -12.67 4.42
C LYS A 134 4.96 -13.60 5.55
N GLN A 135 6.21 -13.53 5.99
CA GLN A 135 6.66 -14.25 7.18
C GLN A 135 5.99 -13.72 8.46
N TRP A 136 5.59 -12.44 8.48
CA TRP A 136 4.84 -11.86 9.58
C TRP A 136 3.36 -12.18 9.45
N ARG A 137 2.88 -13.16 10.23
CA ARG A 137 1.49 -13.64 10.25
C ARG A 137 0.45 -12.51 10.33
N ARG A 138 0.73 -11.45 11.10
CA ARG A 138 -0.15 -10.27 11.22
C ARG A 138 -0.43 -9.60 9.87
N ILE A 139 0.62 -9.46 9.05
CA ILE A 139 0.57 -8.84 7.72
C ILE A 139 -0.06 -9.81 6.72
N ALA A 140 0.41 -11.06 6.68
CA ALA A 140 -0.02 -12.06 5.71
C ALA A 140 -1.55 -12.31 5.70
N THR A 141 -2.17 -12.37 6.88
CA THR A 141 -3.62 -12.60 7.03
C THR A 141 -4.43 -11.30 7.07
N ARG A 142 -3.79 -10.12 7.04
CA ARG A 142 -4.45 -8.81 7.24
C ARG A 142 -5.31 -8.82 8.52
N TYR A 143 -4.68 -9.10 9.67
CA TYR A 143 -5.38 -9.17 10.97
C TYR A 143 -6.02 -7.84 11.37
N ASP A 144 -5.33 -6.73 11.10
CA ASP A 144 -5.80 -5.40 11.49
C ASP A 144 -6.88 -4.90 10.53
N LYS A 145 -8.02 -4.45 11.07
CA LYS A 145 -9.14 -3.91 10.27
C LYS A 145 -8.95 -2.45 9.85
N LEU A 146 -8.13 -1.68 10.56
CA LEU A 146 -7.85 -0.30 10.19
C LEU A 146 -6.69 -0.24 9.19
N ALA A 147 -6.81 0.62 8.18
CA ALA A 147 -5.76 0.88 7.19
C ALA A 147 -4.47 1.35 7.87
N ALA A 148 -4.60 2.34 8.75
CA ALA A 148 -3.46 2.95 9.43
C ALA A 148 -2.66 1.93 10.26
N THR A 149 -3.33 1.07 11.02
CA THR A 149 -2.67 0.06 11.87
C THR A 149 -1.91 -0.96 11.04
N PHE A 150 -2.52 -1.48 9.98
CA PHE A 150 -1.85 -2.43 9.08
C PHE A 150 -0.67 -1.80 8.35
N LEU A 151 -0.83 -0.60 7.81
CA LEU A 151 0.27 0.11 7.17
C LEU A 151 1.40 0.40 8.18
N GLY A 152 1.05 0.67 9.43
CA GLY A 152 2.02 0.78 10.53
C GLY A 152 2.82 -0.50 10.72
N PHE A 153 2.18 -1.66 10.77
CA PHE A 153 2.88 -2.95 10.85
C PHE A 153 3.72 -3.26 9.60
N VAL A 154 3.24 -2.93 8.39
CA VAL A 154 4.02 -3.04 7.15
C VAL A 154 5.28 -2.18 7.23
N LYS A 155 5.17 -0.94 7.72
CA LYS A 155 6.32 -0.04 7.91
C LYS A 155 7.29 -0.56 8.97
N LEU A 156 6.81 -1.08 10.10
CA LEU A 156 7.67 -1.69 11.14
C LEU A 156 8.46 -2.88 10.58
N ALA A 157 7.77 -3.80 9.91
CA ALA A 157 8.36 -4.89 9.16
C ALA A 157 9.45 -4.41 8.19
N SER A 158 9.16 -3.35 7.45
CA SER A 158 10.07 -2.76 6.47
C SER A 158 11.32 -2.16 7.12
N ILE A 159 11.17 -1.47 8.25
CA ILE A 159 12.30 -0.94 9.03
C ILE A 159 13.19 -2.10 9.51
N MET A 160 12.61 -3.21 9.96
CA MET A 160 13.38 -4.39 10.35
C MET A 160 14.16 -5.02 9.19
N LEU A 161 13.71 -4.87 7.94
CA LEU A 161 14.48 -5.30 6.76
C LEU A 161 15.66 -4.38 6.48
N TRP A 162 15.52 -3.07 6.72
CA TRP A 162 16.59 -2.10 6.57
C TRP A 162 17.68 -2.21 7.63
N LEU A 163 17.33 -2.67 8.84
CA LEU A 163 18.26 -2.80 9.97
C LEU A 163 19.03 -4.13 10.00
N LYS A 164 18.74 -5.03 9.06
CA LYS A 164 19.32 -6.38 9.04
C LYS A 164 20.63 -6.40 8.26
#